data_AF-A0AAV1SJ71-F1
#
_entry.id   AF-A0AAV1SJ71-F1
#
_cell.length_a   1.000
_cell.length_b   1.000
_cell.length_c   1.000
_cell.angle_alpha   90.00
_cell.angle_beta   90.00
_cell.angle_gamma   90.00
#
_symmetry.space_group_name_H-M   'P 1'
#
loop_
_entity.id
_entity.type
_entity.pdbx_description
1 polymer ?
#
loop_
_entity_poly.entity_id
_entity_poly.type
_entity_poly.pdbx_seq_one_letter_code
_entity_poly.pdbx_strand_id
1 'polypeptide(L)'
;MKVHASLWDAENWATQGGKVKTDWSKAPFTAYYRNFNAQTTDSKGAKGWLTQGLDVKGRKLIRWVQKYYMIYNYCTDQVANSAIVNACDLGSSEHD
;
A
#
# COMPACT_ATOMS: atom_id res chain seq x y z
N MET A 1 8.03 -14.40 6.17
CA MET A 1 8.03 -12.92 6.32
C MET A 1 7.74 -12.56 7.78
N LYS A 2 8.18 -11.39 8.24
CA LYS A 2 7.88 -10.85 9.59
C LYS A 2 7.08 -9.56 9.45
N VAL A 3 6.26 -9.23 10.45
CA VAL A 3 5.51 -7.97 10.52
C VAL A 3 6.37 -6.94 11.26
N HIS A 4 6.46 -5.72 10.72
CA HIS A 4 7.22 -4.61 11.27
C HIS A 4 6.34 -3.36 11.37
N ALA A 5 6.54 -2.55 12.40
CA ALA A 5 5.96 -1.21 12.53
C ALA A 5 7.03 -0.27 13.08
N SER A 6 7.16 0.92 12.48
CA SER A 6 8.15 1.92 12.89
C SER A 6 7.60 3.34 12.71
N LEU A 7 8.09 4.25 13.53
CA LEU A 7 7.96 5.70 13.35
C LEU A 7 9.38 6.24 13.24
N TRP A 8 9.71 6.91 12.15
CA TRP A 8 11.06 7.37 11.84
C TRP A 8 11.03 8.63 10.97
N ASP A 9 12.14 9.37 10.96
CA ASP A 9 12.29 10.61 10.18
C ASP A 9 12.73 10.32 8.74
N ALA A 10 11.98 10.85 7.77
CA ALA A 10 12.15 10.61 6.34
C ALA A 10 12.07 11.92 5.53
N GLU A 11 12.59 13.01 6.10
CA GLU A 11 12.41 14.38 5.58
C GLU A 11 13.01 14.64 4.19
N ASN A 12 13.85 13.73 3.68
CA ASN A 12 14.40 13.81 2.33
C ASN A 12 13.38 13.45 1.25
N TRP A 13 12.26 12.78 1.56
CA TRP A 13 11.24 12.44 0.56
C TRP A 13 9.78 12.48 1.04
N ALA A 14 9.49 12.31 2.33
CA ALA A 14 8.13 12.03 2.81
C ALA A 14 7.09 13.13 2.51
N THR A 15 7.44 14.40 2.75
CA THR A 15 6.49 15.52 2.62
C THR A 15 6.84 16.38 1.42
N GLN A 16 5.92 16.45 0.44
CA GLN A 16 6.10 17.19 -0.82
C GLN A 16 7.39 16.82 -1.57
N GLY A 17 7.76 15.54 -1.59
CA GLY A 17 9.01 15.08 -2.20
C GLY A 17 10.26 15.59 -1.48
N GLY A 18 10.18 15.83 -0.17
CA GLY A 18 11.29 16.28 0.68
C GLY A 18 11.44 17.79 0.81
N LYS A 19 10.52 18.58 0.25
CA LYS A 19 10.54 20.05 0.33
C LYS A 19 10.19 20.60 1.72
N VAL A 20 9.38 19.87 2.48
CA VAL A 20 8.98 20.25 3.85
C VAL A 20 9.72 19.35 4.83
N LYS A 21 10.56 19.95 5.68
CA LYS A 21 11.40 19.26 6.67
C LYS A 21 10.70 19.07 8.00
N THR A 22 11.21 18.15 8.81
CA THR A 22 10.65 17.87 10.13
C THR A 22 10.92 19.04 11.07
N ASP A 23 9.86 19.60 11.66
CA ASP A 23 9.96 20.62 12.68
C ASP A 23 10.10 19.97 14.07
N TRP A 24 11.34 19.75 14.49
CA TRP A 24 11.66 19.09 15.76
C TRP A 24 11.21 19.86 17.01
N SER A 25 10.87 21.15 16.89
CA SER A 25 10.27 21.90 18.00
C SER A 25 8.89 21.36 18.40
N LYS A 26 8.24 20.60 17.52
CA LYS A 26 6.93 19.96 17.73
C LYS A 26 7.01 18.55 18.30
N ALA A 27 8.22 18.08 18.63
CA ALA A 27 8.40 16.80 19.30
C ALA A 27 7.73 16.80 20.70
N PRO A 28 7.27 15.64 21.20
CA PRO A 28 7.42 14.30 20.63
C PRO A 28 6.39 13.93 19.56
N PHE A 29 6.85 13.24 18.52
CA PHE A 29 5.96 12.60 17.53
C PHE A 29 5.54 11.22 18.04
N THR A 30 4.24 11.01 18.23
CA THR A 30 3.72 9.78 18.84
C THR A 30 2.72 9.08 17.91
N ALA A 31 2.90 7.78 17.69
CA ALA A 31 1.97 6.92 16.96
C ALA A 31 1.41 5.84 17.89
N TYR A 32 0.09 5.63 17.84
CA TYR A 32 -0.60 4.65 18.68
C TYR A 32 -1.11 3.48 17.84
N TYR A 33 -0.80 2.26 18.27
CA TYR A 33 -1.22 1.03 17.62
C TYR A 33 -2.02 0.18 18.62
N ARG A 34 -3.11 -0.44 18.17
CA ARG A 34 -3.96 -1.32 18.98
C ARG A 34 -4.55 -2.44 18.12
N ASN A 35 -5.11 -3.45 18.78
CA ASN A 35 -5.81 -4.56 18.13
C ASN A 35 -4.94 -5.35 17.14
N PHE A 36 -3.72 -5.69 17.54
CA PHE A 36 -2.82 -6.52 16.72
C PHE A 36 -3.45 -7.89 16.46
N ASN A 37 -3.71 -8.18 15.18
CA ASN A 37 -4.26 -9.45 14.73
C ASN A 37 -3.35 -10.03 13.65
N ALA A 38 -2.76 -11.20 13.91
CA ALA A 38 -1.93 -11.92 12.96
C ALA A 38 -2.53 -13.31 12.74
N GLN A 39 -3.04 -13.54 11.54
CA GLN A 39 -3.42 -14.86 11.07
C GLN A 39 -2.28 -15.42 10.22
N THR A 40 -1.80 -16.60 10.57
CA THR A 40 -0.72 -17.28 9.83
C THR A 40 -1.29 -18.49 9.11
N THR A 41 -0.66 -18.87 8.01
CA THR A 41 -0.88 -20.16 7.35
C THR A 41 0.28 -21.06 7.70
N ASP A 42 0.10 -21.94 8.68
CA ASP A 42 1.01 -23.06 8.87
C ASP A 42 0.76 -24.12 7.78
N SER A 43 1.63 -25.11 7.68
CA SER A 43 1.61 -26.17 6.66
C SER A 43 0.37 -27.07 6.71
N LYS A 44 -0.63 -26.77 7.54
CA LYS A 44 -1.81 -27.60 7.81
C LYS A 44 -3.14 -27.03 7.32
N GLY A 45 -3.10 -26.09 6.37
CA GLY A 45 -4.27 -25.85 5.53
C GLY A 45 -4.32 -24.43 4.98
N ALA A 46 -4.37 -24.33 3.66
CA ALA A 46 -4.76 -23.11 2.98
C ALA A 46 -6.12 -22.67 3.54
N LYS A 47 -6.14 -21.57 4.29
CA LYS A 47 -7.38 -20.99 4.79
C LYS A 47 -8.11 -20.36 3.61
N GLY A 48 -9.42 -20.61 3.48
CA GLY A 48 -10.22 -20.14 2.34
C GLY A 48 -10.22 -18.63 2.12
N TRP A 49 -9.88 -17.83 3.14
CA TRP A 49 -9.69 -16.38 3.00
C TRP A 49 -8.45 -16.02 2.17
N LEU A 50 -7.41 -16.87 2.11
CA LEU A 50 -6.17 -16.60 1.38
C LEU A 50 -6.40 -16.63 -0.15
N THR A 51 -7.34 -17.46 -0.60
CA THR A 51 -7.71 -17.61 -2.00
C THR A 51 -8.96 -16.81 -2.38
N GLN A 52 -9.44 -15.95 -1.49
CA GLN A 52 -10.65 -15.18 -1.71
C GLN A 52 -10.36 -13.94 -2.57
N GLY A 53 -11.07 -13.83 -3.70
CA GLY A 53 -11.07 -12.62 -4.51
C GLY A 53 -12.02 -11.54 -3.96
N LEU A 54 -11.82 -10.29 -4.38
CA LEU A 54 -12.74 -9.21 -4.07
C LEU A 54 -14.09 -9.42 -4.76
N ASP A 55 -15.18 -9.19 -4.04
CA ASP A 55 -16.52 -9.19 -4.62
C ASP A 55 -16.77 -7.93 -5.49
N VAL A 56 -17.93 -7.87 -6.15
CA VAL A 56 -18.28 -6.75 -7.04
C VAL A 56 -18.29 -5.41 -6.29
N LYS A 57 -18.72 -5.40 -5.02
CA LYS A 57 -18.75 -4.19 -4.20
C LYS A 57 -17.33 -3.72 -3.86
N GLY A 58 -16.46 -4.64 -3.46
CA GLY A 58 -15.04 -4.39 -3.21
C GLY A 58 -14.33 -3.82 -4.45
N ARG A 59 -14.55 -4.42 -5.62
CA ARG A 59 -13.97 -3.90 -6.88
C ARG A 59 -14.46 -2.48 -7.21
N LYS A 60 -15.75 -2.20 -7.03
CA LYS A 60 -16.31 -0.85 -7.23
C LYS A 60 -15.71 0.17 -6.25
N LEU A 61 -15.52 -0.22 -4.98
CA LEU A 61 -14.93 0.63 -3.96
C LEU A 61 -13.48 0.97 -4.31
N ILE A 62 -12.67 -0.01 -4.69
CA ILE A 62 -11.28 0.23 -5.08
C ILE A 62 -11.21 1.18 -6.29
N ARG A 63 -12.04 0.97 -7.32
CA ARG A 63 -12.09 1.88 -8.49
C ARG A 63 -12.48 3.31 -8.10
N TRP A 64 -13.40 3.48 -7.15
CA TRP A 64 -13.79 4.80 -6.66
C TRP A 64 -12.64 5.48 -5.88
N VAL A 65 -11.96 4.75 -4.99
CA VAL A 65 -10.78 5.27 -4.27
C VAL A 65 -9.66 5.66 -5.23
N GLN A 66 -9.36 4.79 -6.21
CA GLN A 66 -8.37 5.07 -7.25
C GLN A 66 -8.73 6.32 -8.07
N LYS A 67 -10.02 6.51 -8.40
CA LYS A 67 -10.46 7.66 -9.19
C LYS A 67 -10.39 8.99 -8.43
N TYR A 68 -10.72 9.00 -7.14
CA TYR A 68 -10.94 10.25 -6.40
C TYR A 68 -9.87 10.59 -5.35
N TYR A 69 -9.07 9.61 -4.91
CA TYR A 69 -8.12 9.79 -3.79
C TYR A 69 -6.68 9.38 -4.11
N MET A 70 -6.44 8.68 -5.23
CA MET A 70 -5.07 8.30 -5.63
C MET A 70 -4.35 9.50 -6.25
N ILE A 71 -3.26 9.91 -5.62
CA ILE A 71 -2.45 11.06 -6.05
C ILE A 71 -1.19 10.66 -6.84
N TYR A 72 -0.82 9.38 -6.81
CA TYR A 72 0.35 8.85 -7.51
C TYR A 72 0.13 7.37 -7.82
N ASN A 73 0.54 6.94 -9.01
CA ASN A 73 0.52 5.56 -9.45
C ASN A 73 1.74 5.28 -10.33
N TYR A 74 2.61 4.38 -9.87
CA TYR A 74 3.84 4.03 -10.57
C TYR A 74 3.59 3.35 -11.92
N CYS A 75 2.45 2.66 -12.10
CA CYS A 75 2.11 2.00 -13.36
C CYS A 75 1.85 2.98 -14.51
N THR A 76 1.39 4.19 -14.17
CA THR A 76 1.10 5.25 -15.14
C THR A 76 2.18 6.32 -15.17
N ASP A 77 3.20 6.21 -14.31
CA ASP A 77 4.36 7.08 -14.33
C ASP A 77 5.27 6.65 -15.49
N GLN A 78 5.20 7.40 -16.60
CA GLN A 78 5.92 7.09 -17.83
C GLN A 78 7.46 7.21 -17.70
N VAL A 79 7.94 7.73 -16.57
CA VAL A 79 9.37 7.75 -16.23
C VAL A 79 9.82 6.42 -15.62
N ALA A 80 8.89 5.57 -15.18
CA ALA A 80 9.19 4.24 -14.67
C ALA A 80 9.60 3.28 -15.79
N ASN A 81 10.65 2.49 -15.52
CA ASN A 81 11.23 1.49 -16.41
C ASN A 81 10.15 0.59 -17.07
N SER A 82 10.27 0.32 -18.38
CA SER A 82 9.33 -0.51 -19.15
C SER A 82 9.10 -1.91 -18.57
N ALA A 83 10.08 -2.48 -17.86
CA ALA A 83 9.90 -3.75 -17.14
C ALA A 83 8.88 -3.68 -15.99
N ILE A 84 8.70 -2.50 -15.39
CA ILE A 84 7.75 -2.24 -14.29
C ILE A 84 6.33 -2.08 -14.85
N VAL A 85 6.18 -1.42 -15.99
CA VAL A 85 4.88 -1.24 -16.67
C VAL A 85 4.28 -2.59 -17.06
N ASN A 86 5.08 -3.51 -17.58
CA ASN A 86 4.62 -4.84 -17.97
C ASN A 86 4.02 -5.67 -16.82
N ALA A 87 4.48 -5.47 -15.58
CA ALA A 87 3.91 -6.14 -14.41
C ALA A 87 2.54 -5.57 -14.03
N CYS A 88 2.26 -4.31 -14.38
CA CYS A 88 0.98 -3.66 -14.13
C CYS A 88 -0.13 -4.14 -15.07
N ASP A 89 0.21 -4.46 -16.32
CA ASP A 89 -0.74 -4.97 -17.31
C ASP A 89 -1.19 -6.40 -16.99
N LEU A 90 -0.32 -7.22 -16.40
CA LEU A 90 -0.68 -8.58 -15.99
C LEU A 90 -1.77 -8.59 -14.90
N GLY A 91 -1.72 -7.65 -13.94
CA GLY A 91 -2.70 -7.56 -12.86
C GLY A 91 -4.07 -7.00 -13.26
N SER A 92 -4.21 -6.43 -14.45
CA SER A 92 -5.50 -5.92 -14.96
C SER A 92 -6.25 -6.95 -15.82
N SER A 93 -5.56 -7.97 -16.33
CA SER A 93 -6.14 -9.02 -17.19
C SER A 93 -6.81 -10.19 -16.47
N GLU A 94 -6.57 -10.39 -15.17
CA GLU A 94 -7.15 -11.50 -14.40
C GLU A 94 -8.56 -11.21 -13.83
N HIS A 95 -9.16 -10.05 -14.13
CA HIS A 95 -10.35 -9.54 -13.45
C HIS A 95 -11.52 -9.12 -14.36
N ASP A 96 -11.49 -9.50 -15.64
CA ASP A 96 -12.64 -9.44 -16.55
C ASP A 96 -13.35 -10.79 -16.66
#